data_AF-A0A814UNJ4-F1
#
_entry.id   AF-A0A814UNJ4-F1
#
_cell.length_a   1.000
_cell.length_b   1.000
_cell.length_c   1.000
_cell.angle_alpha   90.00
_cell.angle_beta   90.00
_cell.angle_gamma   90.00
#
_symmetry.space_group_name_H-M   'P 1'
#
loop_
_entity.id
_entity.type
_entity.pdbx_description
1 polymer ?
#
loop_
_entity_poly.entity_id
_entity_poly.type
_entity_poly.pdbx_seq_one_letter_code
_entity_poly.pdbx_strand_id
1 'polypeptide(L)'
;MSHQCKGLKLLKDQLSGTNIVIYAYGLTDPVGDINYHQGRRGSRMIPLQSYANPPLEKKFTDLDYFEFRMNNDVVPVNDTTYYCRVFKAPAEYPIKRHAIAHKTLIDPNNIDLVHHLVFFACDPTAKFDDNNLPYGVRDEHYRELSACFTGTSTIWAVGGEPLVEFPEEAGYPVSGDFASKYYMLEMHYNNPKLTPNRRDNSGIRFYIGKELRQHDIGYLSFGTVVSTLALAIPPNMERFNVDSYCPSGFSKVYFEFHVFSSQKSRTRAIKS
;
A
#
# COMPACT_ATOMS: atom_id res chain seq x y z
N MET A 1 17.49 -29.44 27.41
CA MET A 1 17.48 -28.81 26.07
C MET A 1 16.05 -28.75 25.53
N SER A 2 15.55 -27.53 25.30
CA SER A 2 14.58 -27.18 24.25
C SER A 2 13.28 -28.00 24.10
N HIS A 3 12.28 -27.76 24.95
CA HIS A 3 10.87 -28.04 24.64
C HIS A 3 9.99 -26.77 24.59
N GLN A 4 10.55 -25.58 24.83
CA GLN A 4 9.81 -24.31 24.82
C GLN A 4 9.68 -23.62 23.43
N CYS A 5 10.36 -24.09 22.38
CA CYS A 5 10.35 -23.40 21.08
C CYS A 5 9.35 -23.92 20.02
N LYS A 6 8.60 -25.02 20.28
CA LYS A 6 7.60 -25.51 19.31
C LYS A 6 6.24 -24.82 19.44
N GLY A 7 5.78 -24.54 20.66
CA GLY A 7 4.49 -23.85 20.89
C GLY A 7 4.49 -22.39 20.42
N LEU A 8 5.60 -21.66 20.61
CA LEU A 8 5.72 -20.27 20.17
C LEU A 8 5.72 -20.11 18.64
N LYS A 9 6.20 -21.13 17.92
CA LYS A 9 6.23 -21.15 16.45
C LYS A 9 4.82 -21.40 15.88
N LEU A 10 4.09 -22.37 16.44
CA LEU A 10 2.68 -22.65 16.08
C LEU A 10 1.76 -21.43 16.29
N LEU A 11 1.93 -20.71 17.40
CA LEU A 11 1.18 -19.47 17.65
C LEU A 11 1.55 -18.34 16.68
N LYS A 12 2.83 -18.17 16.34
CA LYS A 12 3.25 -17.20 15.31
C LYS A 12 2.70 -17.54 13.92
N ASP A 13 2.69 -18.82 13.55
CA ASP A 13 2.14 -19.28 12.27
C ASP A 13 0.61 -19.10 12.23
N GLN A 14 -0.11 -19.37 13.32
CA GLN A 14 -1.56 -19.15 13.41
C GLN A 14 -1.96 -17.67 13.43
N LEU A 15 -1.09 -16.77 13.91
CA LEU A 15 -1.33 -15.33 13.92
C LEU A 15 -0.86 -14.65 12.63
N SER A 16 -0.10 -15.35 11.78
CA SER A 16 0.41 -14.82 10.52
C SER A 16 -0.72 -14.66 9.49
N GLY A 17 -0.77 -13.50 8.84
CA GLY A 17 -1.79 -13.18 7.83
C GLY A 17 -3.09 -12.58 8.39
N THR A 18 -4.18 -12.72 7.63
CA THR A 18 -5.47 -12.10 7.95
C THR A 18 -6.27 -12.98 8.91
N ASN A 19 -6.44 -12.53 10.15
CA ASN A 19 -7.27 -13.21 11.14
C ASN A 19 -8.69 -12.62 11.11
N ILE A 20 -9.71 -13.47 11.08
CA ILE A 20 -11.11 -13.04 11.22
C ILE A 20 -11.50 -13.24 12.68
N VAL A 21 -11.70 -12.14 13.40
CA VAL A 21 -12.24 -12.15 14.75
C VAL A 21 -13.76 -12.07 14.64
N ILE A 22 -14.45 -13.04 15.21
CA ILE A 22 -15.91 -13.03 15.35
C ILE A 22 -16.28 -12.51 16.74
N TYR A 23 -17.32 -11.69 16.82
CA TYR A 23 -17.85 -11.20 18.09
C TYR A 23 -19.35 -11.48 18.17
N ALA A 24 -19.83 -11.72 19.38
CA ALA A 24 -21.24 -11.80 19.71
C ALA A 24 -21.43 -11.41 21.19
N TYR A 25 -22.48 -10.67 21.53
CA TYR A 25 -22.72 -10.25 22.90
C TYR A 25 -24.21 -10.24 23.28
N GLY A 26 -24.49 -10.66 24.51
CA GLY A 26 -25.81 -10.56 25.16
C GLY A 26 -25.99 -9.21 25.86
N LEU A 27 -27.23 -8.86 26.21
CA LEU A 27 -27.52 -7.72 27.10
C LEU A 27 -27.50 -8.13 28.58
N THR A 28 -27.60 -9.43 28.83
CA THR A 28 -27.58 -10.07 30.14
C THR A 28 -26.77 -11.34 30.02
N ASP A 29 -26.19 -11.79 31.12
CA ASP A 29 -25.55 -13.10 31.17
C ASP A 29 -26.60 -14.19 30.91
N PRO A 30 -26.29 -15.18 30.06
CA PRO A 30 -27.22 -16.25 29.77
C PRO A 30 -27.44 -17.11 31.02
N VAL A 31 -28.70 -17.29 31.41
CA VAL A 31 -29.09 -18.30 32.38
C VAL A 31 -29.43 -19.56 31.58
N GLY A 32 -28.46 -20.47 31.42
CA GLY A 32 -28.56 -21.66 30.58
C GLY A 32 -27.88 -21.50 29.22
N ASP A 33 -28.53 -21.94 28.15
CA ASP A 33 -27.94 -21.93 26.80
C ASP A 33 -27.75 -20.52 26.22
N ILE A 34 -26.71 -20.37 25.40
CA ILE A 34 -26.40 -19.14 24.69
C ILE A 34 -27.37 -19.00 23.50
N ASN A 35 -28.37 -18.12 23.66
CA ASN A 35 -29.33 -17.80 22.60
C ASN A 35 -28.70 -17.07 21.41
N TYR A 36 -29.39 -17.10 20.27
CA TYR A 36 -28.96 -16.40 19.07
C TYR A 36 -28.91 -14.87 19.28
N HIS A 37 -27.74 -14.27 18.98
CA HIS A 37 -27.41 -12.87 19.30
C HIS A 37 -28.02 -11.82 18.36
N GLN A 38 -28.79 -12.22 17.35
CA GLN A 38 -29.44 -11.33 16.39
C GLN A 38 -28.43 -10.38 15.73
N GLY A 39 -28.68 -9.06 15.74
CA GLY A 39 -27.77 -8.03 15.21
C GLY A 39 -26.55 -7.73 16.09
N ARG A 40 -26.42 -8.34 17.27
CA ARG A 40 -25.29 -8.14 18.20
C ARG A 40 -24.17 -9.13 17.96
N ARG A 41 -23.90 -9.42 16.68
CA ARG A 41 -22.86 -10.33 16.25
C ARG A 41 -22.25 -9.82 14.96
N GLY A 42 -21.00 -10.16 14.72
CA GLY A 42 -20.34 -9.80 13.48
C GLY A 42 -18.95 -10.41 13.39
N SER A 43 -18.23 -9.99 12.37
CA SER A 43 -16.84 -10.36 12.17
C SER A 43 -16.04 -9.14 11.73
N ARG A 44 -14.75 -9.15 12.06
CA ARG A 44 -13.80 -8.13 11.64
C ARG A 44 -12.45 -8.79 11.35
N MET A 45 -11.82 -8.36 10.26
CA MET A 45 -10.45 -8.77 9.95
C MET A 45 -9.48 -7.93 10.80
N ILE A 46 -8.58 -8.59 11.52
CA ILE A 46 -7.59 -7.94 12.39
C ILE A 46 -6.22 -8.61 12.18
N PRO A 47 -5.15 -7.85 11.85
CA PRO A 47 -3.79 -8.36 11.90
C PRO A 47 -3.32 -8.44 13.36
N LEU A 48 -3.61 -9.54 14.05
CA LEU A 48 -3.31 -9.69 15.49
C LEU A 48 -1.82 -9.48 15.84
N GLN A 49 -0.93 -9.71 14.88
CA GLN A 49 0.52 -9.55 15.08
C GLN A 49 1.01 -8.10 15.05
N SER A 50 0.34 -7.18 14.33
CA SER A 50 0.78 -5.78 14.26
C SER A 50 0.42 -5.00 15.52
N TYR A 51 -0.68 -5.35 16.19
CA TYR A 51 -1.10 -4.76 17.47
C TYR A 51 -0.18 -5.08 18.66
N ALA A 52 0.77 -6.02 18.51
CA ALA A 52 1.73 -6.36 19.54
C ALA A 52 2.95 -5.41 19.59
N ASN A 53 3.10 -4.52 18.60
CA ASN A 53 4.24 -3.60 18.50
C ASN A 53 3.92 -2.22 19.11
N PRO A 54 4.89 -1.57 19.78
CA PRO A 54 4.70 -0.23 20.33
C PRO A 54 4.45 0.82 19.24
N PRO A 55 3.87 2.00 19.58
CA PRO A 55 3.58 3.04 18.60
C PRO A 55 4.87 3.57 17.94
N LEU A 56 5.03 3.28 16.65
CA LEU A 56 6.20 3.69 15.86
C LEU A 56 6.32 5.21 15.70
N GLU A 57 5.23 5.97 15.90
CA GLU A 57 5.19 7.41 15.61
C GLU A 57 6.23 8.23 16.39
N LYS A 58 6.52 7.87 17.65
CA LYS A 58 7.51 8.59 18.47
C LYS A 58 8.95 8.49 17.93
N LYS A 59 9.26 7.48 17.12
CA LYS A 59 10.60 7.27 16.56
C LYS A 59 10.96 8.28 15.47
N PHE A 60 9.94 8.87 14.83
CA PHE A 60 10.11 9.65 13.62
C PHE A 60 9.71 11.12 13.78
N THR A 61 9.47 11.60 15.01
CA THR A 61 9.04 13.00 15.26
C THR A 61 10.11 14.03 14.90
N ASP A 62 11.39 13.67 15.05
CA ASP A 62 12.52 14.58 14.92
C ASP A 62 13.27 14.39 13.58
N LEU A 63 12.61 13.78 12.59
CA LEU A 63 13.18 13.54 11.27
C LEU A 63 12.55 14.44 10.23
N ASP A 64 13.38 14.91 9.30
CA ASP A 64 12.92 15.55 8.08
C ASP A 64 12.07 14.57 7.26
N TYR A 65 11.20 15.12 6.42
CA TYR A 65 10.32 14.29 5.59
C TYR A 65 9.97 14.95 4.26
N PHE A 66 9.60 14.11 3.30
CA PHE A 66 8.95 14.53 2.07
C PHE A 66 7.51 14.05 2.03
N GLU A 67 6.60 14.92 1.61
CA GLU A 67 5.19 14.56 1.39
C GLU A 67 4.82 14.68 -0.08
N PHE A 68 4.07 13.69 -0.55
CA PHE A 68 3.41 13.70 -1.84
C PHE A 68 1.92 13.56 -1.57
N ARG A 69 1.18 14.64 -1.73
CA ARG A 69 -0.25 14.70 -1.41
C ARG A 69 -1.08 15.15 -2.59
N MET A 70 -2.32 14.71 -2.62
CA MET A 70 -3.38 15.38 -3.38
C MET A 70 -3.49 16.83 -2.91
N ASN A 71 -3.78 17.77 -3.79
CA ASN A 71 -3.74 19.21 -3.45
C ASN A 71 -5.14 19.75 -3.18
N ASN A 72 -5.86 19.14 -2.22
CA ASN A 72 -7.29 19.39 -2.01
C ASN A 72 -8.09 19.20 -3.32
N ASP A 73 -7.68 18.21 -4.12
CA ASP A 73 -8.20 17.92 -5.45
C ASP A 73 -9.65 17.43 -5.34
N VAL A 74 -10.49 17.75 -6.32
CA VAL A 74 -11.89 17.35 -6.32
C VAL A 74 -11.98 15.86 -6.65
N VAL A 75 -12.61 15.08 -5.77
CA VAL A 75 -12.90 13.67 -6.02
C VAL A 75 -14.08 13.59 -7.01
N PRO A 76 -13.91 12.93 -8.17
CA PRO A 76 -14.99 12.80 -9.14
C PRO A 76 -16.21 12.05 -8.61
N VAL A 77 -17.37 12.39 -9.16
CA VAL A 77 -18.67 11.78 -8.81
C VAL A 77 -18.90 10.52 -9.65
N ASN A 78 -17.97 9.58 -9.55
CA ASN A 78 -18.01 8.27 -10.21
C ASN A 78 -17.87 7.17 -9.17
N ASP A 79 -18.47 6.01 -9.42
CA ASP A 79 -18.38 4.85 -8.52
C ASP A 79 -16.92 4.46 -8.22
N THR A 80 -16.09 4.41 -9.26
CA THR A 80 -14.65 4.17 -9.17
C THR A 80 -13.90 5.26 -9.93
N THR A 81 -12.82 5.78 -9.34
CA THR A 81 -11.89 6.71 -10.00
C THR A 81 -10.45 6.39 -9.62
N TYR A 82 -9.59 6.30 -10.63
CA TYR A 82 -8.14 6.38 -10.46
C TYR A 82 -7.69 7.79 -10.81
N TYR A 83 -7.04 8.46 -9.86
CA TYR A 83 -6.60 9.84 -10.00
C TYR A 83 -5.10 9.92 -9.74
N CYS A 84 -4.34 10.37 -10.74
CA CYS A 84 -2.90 10.48 -10.67
C CYS A 84 -2.49 11.92 -10.39
N ARG A 85 -1.48 12.09 -9.54
CA ARG A 85 -0.78 13.36 -9.37
C ARG A 85 0.71 13.15 -9.58
N VAL A 86 1.30 13.92 -10.48
CA VAL A 86 2.72 13.83 -10.83
C VAL A 86 3.49 14.90 -10.06
N PHE A 87 4.68 14.54 -9.57
CA PHE A 87 5.56 15.39 -8.78
C PHE A 87 6.97 15.35 -9.34
N LYS A 88 7.68 16.47 -9.22
CA LYS A 88 9.12 16.49 -9.36
C LYS A 88 9.75 16.00 -8.05
N ALA A 89 10.87 15.28 -8.16
CA ALA A 89 11.64 14.89 -6.99
C ALA A 89 12.05 16.12 -6.15
N PRO A 90 12.06 16.02 -4.81
CA PRO A 90 12.51 17.11 -3.95
C PRO A 90 13.95 17.53 -4.27
N ALA A 91 14.17 18.82 -4.52
CA ALA A 91 15.47 19.36 -4.90
C ALA A 91 16.40 19.64 -3.71
N GLU A 92 15.89 19.50 -2.49
CA GLU A 92 16.54 19.93 -1.24
C GLU A 92 17.82 19.13 -0.92
N TYR A 93 17.98 17.93 -1.48
CA TYR A 93 19.19 17.13 -1.33
C TYR A 93 19.81 16.78 -2.68
N PRO A 94 20.92 17.43 -3.07
CA PRO A 94 21.64 17.09 -4.29
C PRO A 94 22.35 15.73 -4.20
N ILE A 95 22.56 15.23 -2.97
CA ILE A 95 23.18 13.94 -2.69
C ILE A 95 22.12 12.89 -2.30
N LYS A 96 22.50 11.61 -2.40
CA LYS A 96 21.65 10.50 -2.00
C LYS A 96 21.23 10.60 -0.52
N ARG A 97 19.94 10.42 -0.26
CA ARG A 97 19.36 10.23 1.07
C ARG A 97 18.46 9.01 1.09
N HIS A 98 18.40 8.36 2.23
CA HIS A 98 17.51 7.23 2.46
C HIS A 98 16.30 7.67 3.28
N ALA A 99 15.11 7.39 2.78
CA ALA A 99 13.96 7.27 3.66
C ALA A 99 14.08 5.97 4.47
N ILE A 100 13.78 6.03 5.76
CA ILE A 100 13.85 4.89 6.70
C ILE A 100 12.47 4.42 7.17
N ALA A 101 11.42 5.15 6.80
CA ALA A 101 10.03 4.78 6.99
C ALA A 101 9.17 5.55 5.98
N HIS A 102 7.97 5.05 5.72
CA HIS A 102 6.93 5.83 5.05
C HIS A 102 5.62 5.78 5.84
N LYS A 103 4.82 6.83 5.71
CA LYS A 103 3.48 6.93 6.30
C LYS A 103 2.45 7.35 5.26
N THR A 104 1.42 6.54 5.12
CA THR A 104 0.19 6.91 4.42
C THR A 104 -0.58 7.95 5.24
N LEU A 105 -0.96 9.03 4.56
CA LEU A 105 -1.72 10.13 5.12
C LEU A 105 -3.12 10.08 4.50
N ILE A 106 -4.12 9.65 5.25
CA ILE A 106 -5.52 9.68 4.80
C ILE A 106 -6.19 10.93 5.37
N ASP A 107 -6.84 11.70 4.50
CA ASP A 107 -7.73 12.78 4.93
C ASP A 107 -8.85 12.18 5.81
N PRO A 108 -9.00 12.62 7.07
CA PRO A 108 -10.03 12.08 7.97
C PRO A 108 -11.44 12.15 7.39
N ASN A 109 -11.69 13.11 6.49
CA ASN A 109 -12.98 13.24 5.84
C ASN A 109 -13.21 12.19 4.76
N ASN A 110 -12.17 11.53 4.23
CA ASN A 110 -12.24 10.60 3.09
C ASN A 110 -11.81 9.17 3.42
N ILE A 111 -11.82 8.79 4.70
CA ILE A 111 -11.58 7.40 5.14
C ILE A 111 -12.56 6.42 4.45
N ASP A 112 -13.75 6.90 4.08
CA ASP A 112 -14.77 6.12 3.38
C ASP A 112 -14.56 6.02 1.86
N LEU A 113 -13.73 6.89 1.27
CA LEU A 113 -13.52 6.97 -0.18
C LEU A 113 -12.19 6.38 -0.64
N VAL A 114 -11.11 6.63 0.08
CA VAL A 114 -9.76 6.21 -0.32
C VAL A 114 -9.62 4.70 -0.14
N HIS A 115 -9.59 3.96 -1.24
CA HIS A 115 -9.53 2.49 -1.21
C HIS A 115 -8.09 1.97 -1.25
N HIS A 116 -7.25 2.56 -2.09
CA HIS A 116 -5.80 2.36 -2.07
C HIS A 116 -5.08 3.55 -2.72
N LEU A 117 -3.78 3.66 -2.43
CA LEU A 117 -2.86 4.54 -3.14
C LEU A 117 -1.66 3.74 -3.63
N VAL A 118 -1.15 4.10 -4.80
CA VAL A 118 0.09 3.56 -5.36
C VAL A 118 1.04 4.70 -5.64
N PHE A 119 2.26 4.58 -5.14
CA PHE A 119 3.32 5.54 -5.39
C PHE A 119 4.33 4.94 -6.36
N PHE A 120 4.57 5.63 -7.46
CA PHE A 120 5.45 5.21 -8.53
C PHE A 120 6.69 6.09 -8.59
N ALA A 121 7.84 5.46 -8.78
CA ALA A 121 9.04 6.10 -9.28
C ALA A 121 9.02 5.98 -10.81
N CYS A 122 8.99 7.10 -11.51
CA CYS A 122 8.91 7.07 -12.95
C CYS A 122 10.23 6.63 -13.60
N ASP A 123 10.14 6.07 -14.79
CA ASP A 123 11.29 5.70 -15.60
C ASP A 123 12.25 6.89 -15.80
N PRO A 124 13.58 6.69 -15.79
CA PRO A 124 14.54 7.78 -15.99
C PRO A 124 14.36 8.56 -17.30
N THR A 125 13.71 7.97 -18.31
CA THR A 125 13.40 8.61 -19.59
C THR A 125 12.12 9.45 -19.57
N ALA A 126 11.35 9.43 -18.47
CA ALA A 126 10.14 10.23 -18.33
C ALA A 126 10.45 11.73 -18.49
N LYS A 127 9.61 12.43 -19.25
CA LYS A 127 9.73 13.87 -19.50
C LYS A 127 8.39 14.54 -19.21
N PHE A 128 8.35 15.31 -18.14
CA PHE A 128 7.24 16.18 -17.80
C PHE A 128 7.68 17.65 -17.86
N ASP A 129 6.74 18.56 -18.06
CA ASP A 129 7.01 20.00 -17.96
C ASP A 129 7.13 20.38 -16.48
N ASP A 130 8.36 20.66 -16.04
CA ASP A 130 8.68 21.03 -14.67
C ASP A 130 7.88 22.26 -14.18
N ASN A 131 7.46 23.16 -15.08
CA ASN A 131 6.69 24.36 -14.72
C ASN A 131 5.22 24.04 -14.37
N ASN A 132 4.71 22.90 -14.82
CA ASN A 132 3.34 22.48 -14.57
C ASN A 132 3.23 21.50 -13.39
N LEU A 133 4.35 21.12 -12.76
CA LEU A 133 4.35 20.19 -11.64
C LEU A 133 4.21 20.91 -10.28
N PRO A 134 3.47 20.32 -9.32
CA PRO A 134 2.68 19.10 -9.45
C PRO A 134 1.32 19.33 -10.12
N TYR A 135 0.91 18.45 -11.04
CA TYR A 135 -0.43 18.45 -11.63
C TYR A 135 -1.15 17.13 -11.41
N GLY A 136 -2.49 17.23 -11.34
CA GLY A 136 -3.40 16.09 -11.21
C GLY A 136 -4.11 15.79 -12.53
N VAL A 137 -4.33 14.51 -12.80
CA VAL A 137 -4.92 14.04 -14.04
C VAL A 137 -5.71 12.76 -13.80
N ARG A 138 -6.85 12.64 -14.49
CA ARG A 138 -7.68 11.42 -14.50
C ARG A 138 -7.21 10.49 -15.62
N ASP A 139 -7.64 9.22 -15.56
CA ASP A 139 -7.49 8.07 -16.49
C ASP A 139 -7.22 8.33 -18.01
N GLU A 140 -7.46 9.53 -18.50
CA GLU A 140 -7.49 9.95 -19.90
C GLU A 140 -6.09 10.24 -20.50
N HIS A 141 -5.00 10.20 -19.72
CA HIS A 141 -3.64 10.56 -20.16
C HIS A 141 -2.63 9.40 -20.07
N TYR A 142 -3.10 8.17 -20.24
CA TYR A 142 -2.30 6.94 -20.08
C TYR A 142 -0.99 6.95 -20.87
N ARG A 143 -0.96 7.60 -22.04
CA ARG A 143 0.25 7.69 -22.87
C ARG A 143 1.36 8.51 -22.20
N GLU A 144 1.04 9.64 -21.59
CA GLU A 144 2.02 10.52 -20.94
C GLU A 144 2.50 9.92 -19.61
N LEU A 145 1.61 9.24 -18.89
CA LEU A 145 1.91 8.60 -17.61
C LEU A 145 2.52 7.20 -17.75
N SER A 146 2.56 6.64 -18.96
CA SER A 146 3.05 5.28 -19.23
C SER A 146 4.46 5.03 -18.67
N ALA A 147 5.32 6.06 -18.70
CA ALA A 147 6.66 6.00 -18.14
C ALA A 147 6.69 5.84 -16.61
N CYS A 148 5.60 6.12 -15.90
CA CYS A 148 5.51 5.93 -14.45
C CYS A 148 4.99 4.54 -14.05
N PHE A 149 4.18 3.89 -14.88
CA PHE A 149 3.61 2.58 -14.60
C PHE A 149 4.62 1.42 -14.66
N THR A 150 5.89 1.70 -14.94
CA THR A 150 6.98 0.72 -14.98
C THR A 150 7.61 0.44 -13.62
N GLY A 151 7.43 1.34 -12.63
CA GLY A 151 8.19 1.31 -11.36
C GLY A 151 7.35 1.62 -10.13
N THR A 152 6.52 0.68 -9.66
CA THR A 152 5.87 0.81 -8.35
C THR A 152 6.92 0.90 -7.25
N SER A 153 6.82 1.94 -6.41
CA SER A 153 7.73 2.22 -5.30
C SER A 153 7.12 2.05 -3.93
N THR A 154 5.79 2.04 -3.77
CA THR A 154 5.12 1.53 -2.57
C THR A 154 3.61 1.57 -2.82
N ILE A 155 2.85 0.84 -2.02
CA ILE A 155 1.40 0.74 -2.12
C ILE A 155 0.81 0.68 -0.73
N TRP A 156 -0.30 1.37 -0.52
CA TRP A 156 -1.13 1.21 0.66
C TRP A 156 -2.55 0.93 0.22
N ALA A 157 -3.23 0.03 0.93
CA ALA A 157 -4.64 -0.28 0.71
C ALA A 157 -5.35 -0.38 2.06
N VAL A 158 -6.67 -0.26 2.05
CA VAL A 158 -7.51 -0.41 3.25
C VAL A 158 -7.12 -1.66 4.06
N GLY A 159 -6.92 -1.47 5.37
CA GLY A 159 -6.47 -2.51 6.29
C GLY A 159 -4.95 -2.70 6.37
N GLY A 160 -4.17 -2.01 5.54
CA GLY A 160 -2.72 -1.94 5.67
C GLY A 160 -2.29 -0.97 6.79
N GLU A 161 -1.16 -1.27 7.43
CA GLU A 161 -0.57 -0.38 8.43
C GLU A 161 -0.20 0.97 7.77
N PRO A 162 -0.63 2.10 8.33
CA PRO A 162 -0.37 3.39 7.73
C PRO A 162 1.11 3.80 7.83
N LEU A 163 1.82 3.39 8.89
CA LEU A 163 3.24 3.70 9.10
C LEU A 163 4.06 2.42 9.02
N VAL A 164 5.00 2.39 8.07
CA VAL A 164 5.89 1.24 7.84
C VAL A 164 7.33 1.69 8.05
N GLU A 165 7.98 1.10 9.05
CA GLU A 165 9.42 1.22 9.26
C GLU A 165 10.19 0.25 8.36
N PHE A 166 11.31 0.70 7.81
CA PHE A 166 12.22 -0.12 7.02
C PHE A 166 13.33 -0.75 7.87
N PRO A 167 13.90 -1.91 7.47
CA PRO A 167 14.98 -2.60 8.18
C PRO A 167 16.20 -1.72 8.44
N GLU A 168 16.89 -1.89 9.58
CA GLU A 168 18.00 -1.02 10.00
C GLU A 168 19.13 -0.94 8.97
N GLU A 169 19.34 -2.01 8.20
CA GLU A 169 20.35 -2.17 7.17
C GLU A 169 19.96 -1.57 5.81
N ALA A 170 18.69 -1.22 5.57
CA ALA A 170 18.21 -0.81 4.25
C ALA A 170 17.31 0.45 4.28
N GLY A 171 17.45 1.32 3.28
CA GLY A 171 16.63 2.52 3.13
C GLY A 171 16.21 2.76 1.69
N TYR A 172 15.09 3.45 1.50
CA TYR A 172 14.59 3.77 0.16
C TYR A 172 15.26 5.04 -0.38
N PRO A 173 15.94 5.01 -1.54
CA PRO A 173 16.60 6.19 -2.10
C PRO A 173 15.57 7.20 -2.58
N VAL A 174 15.58 8.41 -2.00
CA VAL A 174 14.60 9.48 -2.29
C VAL A 174 15.20 10.75 -2.89
N SER A 175 16.53 10.83 -2.99
CA SER A 175 17.22 11.98 -3.57
C SER A 175 18.54 11.59 -4.23
N GLY A 176 19.16 12.53 -4.95
CA GLY A 176 20.38 12.30 -5.73
C GLY A 176 20.15 11.44 -6.98
N ASP A 177 21.25 11.01 -7.61
CA ASP A 177 21.23 10.31 -8.91
C ASP A 177 20.54 8.94 -8.91
N PHE A 178 20.22 8.42 -7.73
CA PHE A 178 19.53 7.14 -7.53
C PHE A 178 18.02 7.29 -7.32
N ALA A 179 17.54 8.52 -7.11
CA ALA A 179 16.11 8.80 -7.05
C ALA A 179 15.54 8.95 -8.46
N SER A 180 14.26 8.64 -8.62
CA SER A 180 13.58 9.03 -9.85
C SER A 180 13.46 10.54 -9.90
N LYS A 181 13.62 11.11 -11.10
CA LYS A 181 13.40 12.55 -11.33
C LYS A 181 11.95 12.94 -11.07
N TYR A 182 11.01 12.02 -11.31
CA TYR A 182 9.58 12.25 -11.18
C TYR A 182 8.92 11.11 -10.42
N TYR A 183 7.94 11.48 -9.61
CA TYR A 183 7.12 10.53 -8.87
C TYR A 183 5.65 10.72 -9.25
N MET A 184 4.88 9.65 -9.19
CA MET A 184 3.43 9.71 -9.41
C MET A 184 2.71 9.05 -8.25
N LEU A 185 1.74 9.77 -7.68
CA LEU A 185 0.79 9.22 -6.71
C LEU A 185 -0.52 8.93 -7.45
N GLU A 186 -0.89 7.66 -7.55
CA GLU A 186 -2.22 7.25 -7.98
C GLU A 186 -3.09 6.99 -6.76
N MET A 187 -4.26 7.60 -6.71
CA MET A 187 -5.28 7.37 -5.69
C MET A 187 -6.48 6.69 -6.33
N HIS A 188 -6.87 5.54 -5.78
CA HIS A 188 -8.11 4.88 -6.13
C HIS A 188 -9.20 5.26 -5.13
N TYR A 189 -10.16 6.04 -5.62
CA TYR A 189 -11.38 6.37 -4.90
C TYR A 189 -12.51 5.40 -5.25
N ASN A 190 -13.17 4.90 -4.21
CA ASN A 190 -14.41 4.13 -4.31
C ASN A 190 -15.55 4.98 -3.73
N ASN A 191 -16.38 5.58 -4.58
CA ASN A 191 -17.47 6.49 -4.22
C ASN A 191 -18.84 5.93 -4.67
N PRO A 192 -19.29 4.79 -4.11
CA PRO A 192 -20.54 4.12 -4.54
C PRO A 192 -21.80 4.93 -4.23
N LYS A 193 -21.70 5.90 -3.32
CA LYS A 193 -22.80 6.82 -2.99
C LYS A 193 -22.86 8.03 -3.93
N LEU A 194 -21.90 8.17 -4.84
CA LEU A 194 -21.79 9.29 -5.76
C LEU A 194 -21.87 10.64 -5.02
N THR A 195 -21.18 10.75 -3.89
CA THR A 195 -21.24 11.94 -3.04
C THR A 195 -20.50 13.08 -3.75
N PRO A 196 -21.16 14.21 -4.05
CA PRO A 196 -20.52 15.33 -4.73
C PRO A 196 -19.69 16.19 -3.78
N ASN A 197 -18.89 17.11 -4.34
CA ASN A 197 -18.14 18.15 -3.62
C ASN A 197 -17.16 17.62 -2.57
N ARG A 198 -16.72 16.37 -2.70
CA ARG A 198 -15.65 15.80 -1.88
C ARG A 198 -14.31 16.28 -2.43
N ARG A 199 -13.42 16.66 -1.52
CA ARG A 199 -12.05 17.04 -1.83
C ARG A 199 -11.10 16.24 -1.00
N ASP A 200 -9.92 15.94 -1.55
CA ASP A 200 -8.95 15.08 -0.90
C ASP A 200 -7.56 15.71 -0.83
N ASN A 201 -6.94 15.56 0.35
CA ASN A 201 -5.55 15.92 0.64
C ASN A 201 -4.78 14.72 1.23
N SER A 202 -5.20 13.50 0.86
CA SER A 202 -4.52 12.26 1.21
C SER A 202 -3.23 12.13 0.41
N GLY A 203 -2.32 11.27 0.86
CA GLY A 203 -1.01 11.12 0.25
C GLY A 203 -0.08 10.19 1.02
N ILE A 204 1.21 10.37 0.80
CA ILE A 204 2.27 9.59 1.43
C ILE A 204 3.40 10.50 1.90
N ARG A 205 3.98 10.16 3.05
CA ARG A 205 5.15 10.80 3.65
C ARG A 205 6.32 9.82 3.69
N PHE A 206 7.52 10.26 3.35
CA PHE A 206 8.76 9.52 3.55
C PHE A 206 9.61 10.21 4.62
N TYR A 207 10.02 9.49 5.67
CA TYR A 207 10.86 10.01 6.74
C TYR A 207 12.33 9.79 6.44
N ILE A 208 13.12 10.86 6.45
CA ILE A 208 14.52 10.85 6.02
C ILE A 208 15.42 10.44 7.18
N GLY A 209 16.24 9.42 6.93
CA GLY A 209 17.28 9.00 7.86
C GLY A 209 18.41 10.02 7.90
N LYS A 210 19.02 10.18 9.09
CA LYS A 210 20.19 11.06 9.28
C LYS A 210 21.41 10.59 8.50
N GLU A 211 21.58 9.27 8.43
CA GLU A 211 22.69 8.58 7.75
C GLU A 211 22.18 7.66 6.63
N LEU A 212 23.05 7.36 5.68
CA LEU A 212 22.79 6.32 4.68
C LEU A 212 22.84 4.94 5.34
N ARG A 213 21.91 4.09 4.96
CA ARG A 213 21.91 2.66 5.32
C ARG A 213 22.72 1.86 4.30
N GLN A 214 23.16 0.67 4.69
CA GLN A 214 24.06 -0.17 3.89
C GLN A 214 23.46 -0.57 2.53
N HIS A 215 22.15 -0.78 2.48
CA HIS A 215 21.44 -1.29 1.30
C HIS A 215 20.32 -0.36 0.84
N ASP A 216 20.00 -0.47 -0.45
CA ASP A 216 18.86 0.22 -1.06
C ASP A 216 17.64 -0.69 -1.05
N ILE A 217 16.49 -0.09 -0.74
CA ILE A 217 15.21 -0.77 -0.87
C ILE A 217 14.71 -0.64 -2.30
N GLY A 218 14.40 -1.79 -2.90
CA GLY A 218 13.63 -1.91 -4.13
C GLY A 218 12.25 -2.52 -3.88
N TYR A 219 11.38 -2.39 -4.88
CA TYR A 219 10.04 -2.96 -4.87
C TYR A 219 9.89 -3.89 -6.07
N LEU A 220 9.27 -5.04 -5.83
CA LEU A 220 9.07 -6.06 -6.85
C LEU A 220 7.62 -6.50 -6.83
N SER A 221 6.93 -6.26 -7.94
CA SER A 221 5.54 -6.65 -8.14
C SER A 221 5.48 -7.95 -8.92
N PHE A 222 4.76 -8.93 -8.38
CA PHE A 222 4.49 -10.22 -9.04
C PHE A 222 2.99 -10.46 -9.15
N GLY A 223 2.56 -10.99 -10.29
CA GLY A 223 1.19 -11.42 -10.48
C GLY A 223 0.79 -11.44 -11.95
N THR A 224 -0.51 -11.61 -12.18
CA THR A 224 -1.12 -11.54 -13.50
C THR A 224 -1.57 -10.11 -13.78
N VAL A 225 -1.34 -9.62 -14.99
CA VAL A 225 -1.87 -8.33 -15.46
C VAL A 225 -3.39 -8.33 -15.33
N VAL A 226 -3.97 -7.28 -14.76
CA VAL A 226 -5.43 -7.14 -14.64
C VAL A 226 -6.00 -6.77 -16.00
N SER A 227 -6.34 -7.78 -16.79
CA SER A 227 -6.99 -7.65 -18.08
C SER A 227 -7.93 -8.82 -18.30
N THR A 228 -9.09 -8.58 -18.91
CA THR A 228 -10.04 -9.64 -19.31
C THR A 228 -9.44 -10.64 -20.29
N LEU A 229 -8.37 -10.24 -21.00
CA LEU A 229 -7.61 -11.11 -21.89
C LEU A 229 -6.51 -11.89 -21.16
N ALA A 230 -6.06 -11.42 -19.99
CA ALA A 230 -4.96 -12.01 -19.23
C ALA A 230 -5.45 -12.91 -18.08
N LEU A 231 -6.63 -12.65 -17.52
CA LEU A 231 -7.21 -13.43 -16.44
C LEU A 231 -8.74 -13.50 -16.55
N ALA A 232 -9.26 -14.72 -16.68
CA ALA A 232 -10.69 -15.00 -16.62
C ALA A 232 -10.95 -16.11 -15.59
N ILE A 233 -11.82 -15.83 -14.61
CA ILE A 233 -12.26 -16.80 -13.61
C ILE A 233 -13.64 -17.30 -14.02
N PRO A 234 -13.82 -18.62 -14.27
CA PRO A 234 -15.13 -19.15 -14.65
C PRO A 234 -16.18 -18.94 -13.54
N PRO A 235 -17.44 -18.65 -13.90
CA PRO A 235 -18.51 -18.50 -12.92
C PRO A 235 -18.74 -19.80 -12.15
N ASN A 236 -19.23 -19.68 -10.91
CA ASN A 236 -19.62 -20.80 -10.03
C ASN A 236 -18.48 -21.77 -9.62
N MET A 237 -17.22 -21.41 -9.85
CA MET A 237 -16.10 -22.15 -9.28
C MET A 237 -15.96 -21.88 -7.78
N GLU A 238 -15.91 -22.94 -6.96
CA GLU A 238 -15.63 -22.81 -5.52
C GLU A 238 -14.19 -22.35 -5.27
N ARG A 239 -13.25 -22.84 -6.10
CA ARG A 239 -11.84 -22.45 -6.07
C ARG A 239 -11.27 -22.51 -7.48
N PHE A 240 -10.56 -21.46 -7.88
CA PHE A 240 -9.81 -21.38 -9.13
C PHE A 240 -8.41 -20.86 -8.82
N ASN A 241 -7.39 -21.65 -9.14
CA ASN A 241 -6.00 -21.28 -8.88
C ASN A 241 -5.43 -20.55 -10.09
N VAL A 242 -4.70 -19.46 -9.82
CA VAL A 242 -3.99 -18.68 -10.83
C VAL A 242 -2.54 -18.67 -10.40
N ASP A 243 -1.70 -19.32 -11.20
CA ASP A 243 -0.27 -19.41 -10.93
C ASP A 243 0.48 -18.44 -11.84
N SER A 244 1.30 -17.58 -11.24
CA SER A 244 2.23 -16.70 -11.95
C SER A 244 3.65 -17.13 -11.62
N TYR A 245 4.49 -17.24 -12.64
CA TYR A 245 5.87 -17.71 -12.48
C TYR A 245 6.85 -16.62 -12.89
N CYS A 246 7.93 -16.48 -12.13
CA CYS A 246 9.10 -15.72 -12.52
C CYS A 246 10.05 -16.66 -13.28
N PRO A 247 10.30 -16.46 -14.59
CA PRO A 247 11.17 -17.35 -15.36
C PRO A 247 12.59 -17.37 -14.79
N SER A 248 13.28 -18.51 -14.84
CA SER A 248 14.65 -18.67 -14.31
C SER A 248 15.70 -17.76 -14.99
N GLY A 249 15.38 -17.18 -16.15
CA GLY A 249 16.19 -16.13 -16.78
C GLY A 249 16.17 -14.79 -16.02
N PHE A 250 15.11 -14.51 -15.25
CA PHE A 250 14.97 -13.27 -14.48
C PHE A 250 16.00 -13.18 -13.35
N SER A 251 16.26 -14.29 -12.65
CA SER A 251 17.27 -14.36 -11.57
C SER A 251 18.71 -14.28 -12.08
N LYS A 252 18.95 -14.34 -13.40
CA LYS A 252 20.26 -14.14 -14.01
C LYS A 252 20.52 -12.69 -14.43
N VAL A 253 19.47 -11.87 -14.48
CA VAL A 253 19.52 -10.46 -14.91
C VAL A 253 19.56 -9.51 -13.70
N TYR A 254 19.06 -9.96 -12.54
CA TYR A 254 19.03 -9.17 -11.32
C TYR A 254 19.94 -9.75 -10.23
N PHE A 255 20.53 -8.83 -9.48
CA PHE A 255 21.42 -9.02 -8.33
C PHE A 255 20.77 -9.80 -7.19
N GLU A 256 21.59 -10.29 -6.25
CA GLU A 256 21.13 -10.89 -4.99
C GLU A 256 20.27 -9.87 -4.21
N PHE A 257 19.08 -10.28 -3.77
CA PHE A 257 18.17 -9.44 -2.99
C PHE A 257 17.58 -10.20 -1.80
N HIS A 258 17.26 -9.46 -0.74
CA HIS A 258 16.64 -9.99 0.47
C HIS A 258 15.20 -9.47 0.61
N VAL A 259 14.23 -10.37 0.73
CA VAL A 259 12.83 -10.01 0.94
C VAL A 259 12.58 -9.82 2.43
N PHE A 260 12.27 -8.60 2.85
CA PHE A 260 11.95 -8.26 4.25
C PHE A 260 10.46 -7.99 4.50
N SER A 261 9.69 -7.71 3.44
CA SER A 261 8.26 -7.43 3.50
C SER A 261 7.53 -7.93 2.26
N SER A 262 6.24 -8.24 2.40
CA SER A 262 5.37 -8.62 1.29
C SER A 262 3.96 -8.13 1.54
N GLN A 263 3.29 -7.62 0.51
CA GLN A 263 1.89 -7.23 0.55
C GLN A 263 1.11 -7.97 -0.52
N LYS A 264 -0.03 -8.55 -0.14
CA LYS A 264 -0.92 -9.25 -1.06
C LYS A 264 -2.18 -8.42 -1.29
N SER A 265 -2.39 -7.97 -2.53
CA SER A 265 -3.67 -7.40 -2.93
C SER A 265 -4.71 -8.51 -3.09
N ARG A 266 -5.91 -8.29 -2.55
CA ARG A 266 -7.05 -9.22 -2.68
C ARG A 266 -8.15 -8.52 -3.44
N THR A 267 -8.50 -9.06 -4.60
CA THR A 267 -9.66 -8.63 -5.37
C THR A 267 -10.81 -9.60 -5.11
N ARG A 268 -12.01 -9.07 -4.83
CA ARG A 268 -13.22 -9.89 -4.75
C ARG A 268 -13.79 -10.04 -6.15
N ALA A 269 -13.85 -11.26 -6.67
CA ALA A 269 -14.64 -11.51 -7.87
C ALA A 269 -16.11 -11.24 -7.54
N ILE A 270 -16.72 -10.26 -8.22
CA ILE A 270 -18.15 -10.00 -8.11
C ILE A 270 -18.85 -11.11 -8.90
N LYS A 271 -19.71 -11.87 -8.22
CA LYS A 271 -20.64 -12.78 -8.92
C LYS A 271 -21.65 -11.89 -9.65
N SER A 272 -21.58 -11.85 -10.98
CA SER A 272 -22.69 -11.41 -11.82
C SER A 272 -23.80 -12.44 -11.80
#